data_AF-A0A371ATC1-F1
#
_entry.id   AF-A0A371ATC1-F1
#
_cell.length_a   1.000
_cell.length_b   1.000
_cell.length_c   1.000
_cell.angle_alpha   90.00
_cell.angle_beta   90.00
_cell.angle_gamma   90.00
#
_symmetry.space_group_name_H-M   'P 1'
#
loop_
_entity.id
_entity.type
_entity.pdbx_description
1 polymer ?
#
loop_
_entity_poly.entity_id
_entity_poly.type
_entity_poly.pdbx_seq_one_letter_code
_entity_poly.pdbx_strand_id
1 'polypeptide(L)'
;MDLENKYIVFPNDKIKKGEKIAIYGAGKIGRCLVEQLQATNYCRVEVLIDKEADGIDQVHGISCILPQEIKNYNPDKILIGKFAHQSEIYETLIALGIEESKIIRLEEKYILPAITNVVETIKDVNWLTYYNEAEKAADKQVDYYILPFIKKYSMTDKDKSIVCDFACGHGRIANRIRDFAKEFVGCDISEKAVDYCNTRFQKESNISFITCNSNEIPLEDNQFDFIYSWDAMVHFPIEDMQLYINEFYRLLKVQGYVLIHHSNWKNCKENKQRENALSSNRHWRSNVSKEEIARLSKQAGFEVTEQKVIDWGAISELDCITVLKKTDNEGMMLCRE
;
A
#
# COMPACT_ATOMS: atom_id res chain seq x y z
N MET A 1 6.19 -8.80 25.46
CA MET A 1 6.69 -7.83 24.47
C MET A 1 5.64 -6.74 24.35
N ASP A 2 6.02 -5.49 24.59
CA ASP A 2 5.07 -4.39 24.51
C ASP A 2 4.63 -4.17 23.03
N LEU A 3 3.32 -4.14 22.81
CA LEU A 3 2.64 -4.02 21.52
C LEU A 3 1.93 -2.67 21.39
N GLU A 4 2.12 -1.75 22.34
CA GLU A 4 1.83 -0.34 22.11
C GLU A 4 2.69 0.13 20.93
N ASN A 5 2.04 0.58 19.86
CA ASN A 5 2.67 1.09 18.64
C ASN A 5 3.41 0.06 17.75
N LYS A 6 2.87 -1.15 17.56
CA LYS A 6 3.31 -2.10 16.53
C LYS A 6 2.14 -2.59 15.67
N TYR A 7 2.31 -2.60 14.35
CA TYR A 7 1.33 -3.13 13.38
C TYR A 7 1.81 -4.50 12.90
N ILE A 8 0.94 -5.50 12.86
CA ILE A 8 1.32 -6.86 12.43
C ILE A 8 0.83 -7.05 11.01
N VAL A 9 1.71 -7.42 10.08
CA VAL A 9 1.32 -7.71 8.70
C VAL A 9 1.00 -9.18 8.52
N PHE A 10 -0.05 -9.48 7.76
CA PHE A 10 -0.39 -10.85 7.42
C PHE A 10 0.70 -11.51 6.51
N PRO A 11 1.13 -12.76 6.79
CA PRO A 11 2.27 -13.41 6.13
C PRO A 11 1.93 -13.97 4.73
N ASN A 12 1.73 -13.08 3.75
CA ASN A 12 1.42 -13.41 2.35
C ASN A 12 2.49 -14.26 1.64
N ASP A 13 3.71 -14.32 2.16
CA ASP A 13 4.78 -15.20 1.66
C ASP A 13 4.57 -16.67 2.04
N LYS A 14 3.74 -16.95 3.06
CA LYS A 14 3.48 -18.29 3.59
C LYS A 14 2.07 -18.79 3.38
N ILE A 15 1.11 -17.88 3.21
CA ILE A 15 -0.31 -18.19 3.01
C ILE A 15 -0.74 -17.55 1.70
N LYS A 16 -1.28 -18.35 0.79
CA LYS A 16 -1.64 -17.92 -0.56
C LYS A 16 -3.03 -17.29 -0.58
N LYS A 17 -3.22 -16.31 -1.47
CA LYS A 17 -4.53 -15.70 -1.72
C LYS A 17 -5.60 -16.77 -1.98
N GLY A 18 -6.76 -16.63 -1.33
CA GLY A 18 -7.90 -17.54 -1.46
C GLY A 18 -7.89 -18.75 -0.52
N GLU A 19 -6.82 -19.01 0.22
CA GLU A 19 -6.80 -20.09 1.21
C GLU A 19 -7.82 -19.82 2.33
N LYS A 20 -8.42 -20.90 2.84
CA LYS A 20 -9.24 -20.89 4.04
C LYS A 20 -8.35 -21.03 5.25
N ILE A 21 -8.44 -20.10 6.18
CA ILE A 21 -7.54 -20.08 7.32
C ILE A 21 -8.30 -20.06 8.64
N ALA A 22 -7.69 -20.68 9.65
CA ALA A 22 -8.01 -20.44 11.04
C ALA A 22 -6.91 -19.58 11.68
N ILE A 23 -7.27 -18.70 12.61
CA ILE A 23 -6.29 -17.90 13.35
C ILE A 23 -6.34 -18.31 14.82
N TYR A 24 -5.22 -18.80 15.35
CA TYR A 24 -5.09 -19.15 16.75
C TYR A 24 -4.68 -17.93 17.57
N GLY A 25 -5.65 -17.39 18.31
CA GLY A 25 -5.55 -16.26 19.21
C GLY A 25 -6.56 -15.18 18.86
N ALA A 26 -7.52 -14.91 19.75
CA ALA A 26 -8.55 -13.87 19.60
C ALA A 26 -8.21 -12.54 20.30
N GLY A 27 -6.95 -12.40 20.74
CA GLY A 27 -6.41 -11.16 21.31
C GLY A 27 -6.09 -10.09 20.26
N LYS A 28 -5.36 -9.05 20.67
CA LYS A 28 -5.03 -7.87 19.84
C LYS A 28 -4.48 -8.22 18.45
N ILE A 29 -3.52 -9.14 18.37
CA ILE A 29 -2.87 -9.53 17.10
C ILE A 29 -3.84 -10.28 16.18
N GLY A 30 -4.56 -11.27 16.70
CA GLY A 30 -5.53 -12.02 15.89
C GLY A 30 -6.64 -11.13 15.34
N ARG A 31 -7.18 -10.21 16.15
CA ARG A 31 -8.15 -9.20 15.70
C ARG A 31 -7.62 -8.35 14.55
N CYS A 32 -6.41 -7.83 14.70
CA CYS A 32 -5.73 -7.05 13.66
C CYS A 32 -5.54 -7.82 12.34
N LEU A 33 -5.25 -9.14 12.41
CA LEU A 33 -5.12 -9.99 11.24
C LEU A 33 -6.49 -10.27 10.57
N VAL A 34 -7.55 -10.46 11.36
CA VAL A 34 -8.91 -10.60 10.83
C VAL A 34 -9.33 -9.35 10.08
N GLU A 35 -9.12 -8.17 10.67
CA GLU A 35 -9.43 -6.87 10.04
C GLU A 35 -8.69 -6.71 8.70
N GLN A 36 -7.39 -7.01 8.66
CA GLN A 36 -6.61 -6.98 7.42
C GLN A 36 -7.19 -7.89 6.33
N LEU A 37 -7.55 -9.12 6.67
CA LEU A 37 -8.03 -10.09 5.69
C LEU A 37 -9.45 -9.79 5.21
N GLN A 38 -10.30 -9.25 6.07
CA GLN A 38 -11.63 -8.78 5.69
C GLN A 38 -11.54 -7.56 4.77
N ALA A 39 -10.68 -6.59 5.10
CA ALA A 39 -10.48 -5.39 4.28
C ALA A 39 -9.90 -5.72 2.89
N THR A 40 -8.95 -6.65 2.81
CA THR A 40 -8.26 -7.00 1.56
C THR A 40 -8.94 -8.12 0.77
N ASN A 41 -9.90 -8.82 1.38
CA ASN A 41 -10.48 -10.06 0.87
C ASN A 41 -9.41 -11.09 0.40
N TYR A 42 -8.23 -11.09 1.06
CA TYR A 42 -7.08 -11.86 0.61
C TYR A 42 -7.21 -13.36 0.93
N CYS A 43 -7.71 -13.70 2.11
CA CYS A 43 -7.99 -15.08 2.53
C CYS A 43 -9.34 -15.12 3.26
N ARG A 44 -9.96 -16.30 3.27
CA ARG A 44 -11.19 -16.51 4.03
C ARG A 44 -10.84 -16.97 5.44
N VAL A 45 -11.13 -16.14 6.45
CA VAL A 45 -11.03 -16.58 7.85
C VAL A 45 -12.26 -17.41 8.18
N GLU A 46 -12.09 -18.70 8.47
CA GLU A 46 -13.19 -19.60 8.83
C GLU A 46 -13.54 -19.52 10.31
N VAL A 47 -12.52 -19.45 11.17
CA VAL A 47 -12.71 -19.50 12.62
C VAL A 47 -11.51 -18.89 13.37
N LEU A 48 -11.77 -18.34 14.54
CA LEU A 48 -10.75 -18.01 15.54
C LEU A 48 -10.66 -19.11 16.59
N ILE A 49 -9.45 -19.39 17.07
CA ILE A 49 -9.22 -20.37 18.12
C ILE A 49 -8.62 -19.65 19.32
N ASP A 50 -9.21 -19.75 20.52
CA ASP A 50 -8.55 -19.26 21.74
C ASP A 50 -8.79 -20.22 22.92
N LYS A 51 -7.82 -20.34 23.83
CA LYS A 51 -7.94 -21.18 25.02
C LYS A 51 -8.97 -20.60 26.00
N GLU A 52 -9.24 -19.30 25.90
CA GLU A 52 -10.23 -18.55 26.68
C GLU A 52 -11.45 -18.19 25.81
N ALA A 53 -11.85 -19.07 24.88
CA ALA A 53 -13.02 -18.81 24.03
C ALA A 53 -14.33 -18.74 24.82
N ASP A 54 -14.38 -19.31 26.03
CA ASP A 54 -15.51 -19.19 26.96
C ASP A 54 -15.73 -17.71 27.35
N GLY A 55 -16.64 -17.05 26.63
CA GLY A 55 -16.94 -15.61 26.78
C GLY A 55 -16.62 -14.75 25.56
N ILE A 56 -16.12 -15.34 24.46
CA ILE A 56 -15.93 -14.67 23.17
C ILE A 56 -16.76 -15.43 22.11
N ASP A 57 -18.00 -15.02 21.89
CA ASP A 57 -18.86 -15.70 20.92
C ASP A 57 -18.37 -15.45 19.48
N GLN A 58 -18.06 -14.20 19.16
CA GLN A 58 -17.59 -13.77 17.83
C GLN A 58 -16.64 -12.57 17.91
N VAL A 59 -15.78 -12.46 16.90
CA VAL A 59 -14.84 -11.36 16.69
C VAL A 59 -14.93 -10.93 15.23
N HIS A 60 -15.35 -9.68 14.99
CA HIS A 60 -15.62 -9.16 13.64
C HIS A 60 -16.51 -10.10 12.80
N GLY A 61 -17.51 -10.73 13.43
CA GLY A 61 -18.42 -11.68 12.78
C GLY A 61 -17.85 -13.09 12.55
N ILE A 62 -16.62 -13.38 12.99
CA ILE A 62 -16.00 -14.71 12.95
C ILE A 62 -16.17 -15.40 14.30
N SER A 63 -16.67 -16.63 14.31
CA SER A 63 -16.81 -17.44 15.54
C SER A 63 -15.44 -17.70 16.19
N CYS A 64 -15.40 -17.65 17.52
CA CYS A 64 -14.24 -18.07 18.30
C CYS A 64 -14.55 -19.38 19.02
N ILE A 65 -13.67 -20.37 18.88
CA ILE A 65 -13.85 -21.72 19.40
C ILE A 65 -12.70 -22.12 20.33
N LEU A 66 -12.94 -23.14 21.15
CA LEU A 66 -11.88 -23.78 21.92
C LEU A 66 -10.98 -24.62 20.99
N PRO A 67 -9.69 -24.82 21.33
CA PRO A 67 -8.76 -25.58 20.49
C PRO A 67 -9.25 -26.98 20.12
N GLN A 68 -9.97 -27.65 21.02
CA GLN A 68 -10.47 -29.02 20.82
C GLN A 68 -11.54 -29.12 19.73
N GLU A 69 -12.17 -28.00 19.39
CA GLU A 69 -13.26 -27.92 18.41
C GLU A 69 -12.72 -27.74 16.97
N ILE A 70 -11.42 -27.49 16.79
CA ILE A 70 -10.81 -27.29 15.47
C ILE A 70 -11.01 -28.47 14.52
N LYS A 71 -11.21 -29.68 15.07
CA LYS A 71 -11.53 -30.91 14.31
C LYS A 71 -12.83 -30.83 13.51
N ASN A 72 -13.73 -29.89 13.86
CA ASN A 72 -14.99 -29.65 13.14
C ASN A 72 -14.81 -28.71 11.93
N TYR A 73 -13.60 -28.21 11.72
CA TYR A 73 -13.22 -27.30 10.64
C TYR A 73 -12.09 -27.92 9.82
N ASN A 74 -11.92 -27.47 8.58
CA ASN A 74 -10.84 -27.94 7.71
C ASN A 74 -10.12 -26.77 7.02
N PRO A 75 -9.40 -25.95 7.80
CA PRO A 75 -8.61 -24.88 7.23
C PRO A 75 -7.43 -25.44 6.41
N ASP A 76 -7.07 -24.72 5.35
CA ASP A 76 -5.86 -24.97 4.56
C ASP A 76 -4.61 -24.62 5.40
N LYS A 77 -4.69 -23.55 6.19
CA LYS A 77 -3.64 -23.08 7.11
C LYS A 77 -4.19 -22.63 8.46
N ILE A 78 -3.42 -22.83 9.53
CA ILE A 78 -3.65 -22.28 10.86
C ILE A 78 -2.54 -21.29 11.18
N LEU A 79 -2.87 -20.00 11.25
CA LEU A 79 -1.92 -18.95 11.62
C LEU A 79 -1.95 -18.71 13.14
N ILE A 80 -0.80 -18.85 13.81
CA ILE A 80 -0.69 -18.52 15.24
C ILE A 80 -0.61 -17.00 15.39
N GLY A 81 -1.75 -16.37 15.69
CA GLY A 81 -1.94 -14.94 15.88
C GLY A 81 -1.43 -14.40 17.22
N LYS A 82 -0.34 -14.94 17.76
CA LYS A 82 0.33 -14.48 19.01
C LYS A 82 1.84 -14.68 18.87
N PHE A 83 2.67 -13.80 19.45
CA PHE A 83 4.13 -13.99 19.52
C PHE A 83 4.58 -14.77 20.75
N ALA A 84 3.91 -14.54 21.87
CA ALA A 84 4.17 -15.29 23.10
C ALA A 84 3.59 -16.70 23.00
N HIS A 85 4.26 -17.67 23.64
CA HIS A 85 3.78 -19.05 23.78
C HIS A 85 3.51 -19.81 22.46
N GLN A 86 4.10 -19.38 21.33
CA GLN A 86 3.88 -20.05 20.04
C GLN A 86 4.28 -21.53 20.05
N SER A 87 5.35 -21.92 20.76
CA SER A 87 5.76 -23.32 20.85
C SER A 87 4.72 -24.19 21.56
N GLU A 88 4.12 -23.70 22.65
CA GLU A 88 3.08 -24.41 23.39
C GLU A 88 1.79 -24.52 22.56
N ILE A 89 1.40 -23.45 21.86
CA ILE A 89 0.26 -23.46 20.94
C ILE A 89 0.50 -24.46 19.81
N TYR A 90 1.70 -24.45 19.24
CA TYR A 90 2.10 -25.39 18.18
C TYR A 90 2.02 -26.84 18.66
N GLU A 91 2.59 -27.17 19.82
CA GLU A 91 2.52 -28.52 20.41
C GLU A 91 1.07 -28.93 20.67
N THR A 92 0.23 -28.01 21.13
CA THR A 92 -1.20 -28.24 21.32
C THR A 92 -1.88 -28.61 20.00
N LEU A 93 -1.60 -27.89 18.91
CA LEU A 93 -2.17 -28.16 17.59
C LEU A 93 -1.70 -29.50 17.01
N ILE A 94 -0.42 -29.84 17.18
CA ILE A 94 0.13 -31.16 16.80
C ILE A 94 -0.55 -32.27 17.59
N ALA A 95 -0.72 -32.12 18.91
CA ALA A 95 -1.40 -33.10 19.75
C ALA A 95 -2.88 -33.31 19.37
N LEU A 96 -3.51 -32.28 18.78
CA LEU A 96 -4.86 -32.34 18.22
C LEU A 96 -4.92 -32.95 16.81
N GLY A 97 -3.79 -33.38 16.25
CA GLY A 97 -3.69 -34.06 14.95
C GLY A 97 -3.58 -33.13 13.75
N ILE A 98 -3.26 -31.84 13.94
CA ILE A 98 -3.02 -30.91 12.83
C ILE A 98 -1.65 -31.18 12.23
N GLU A 99 -1.59 -31.28 10.90
CA GLU A 99 -0.33 -31.43 10.17
C GLU A 99 0.57 -30.19 10.34
N GLU A 100 1.86 -30.41 10.56
CA GLU A 100 2.88 -29.35 10.69
C GLU A 100 2.88 -28.39 9.49
N SER A 101 2.68 -28.92 8.27
CA SER A 101 2.63 -28.15 7.02
C SER A 101 1.49 -27.12 6.98
N LYS A 102 0.46 -27.28 7.82
CA LYS A 102 -0.66 -26.36 7.94
C LYS A 102 -0.42 -25.26 8.97
N ILE A 103 0.52 -25.41 9.89
CA ILE A 103 0.70 -24.48 11.02
C ILE A 103 1.71 -23.39 10.65
N ILE A 104 1.25 -22.15 10.63
CA ILE A 104 2.08 -20.98 10.32
C ILE A 104 2.36 -20.20 11.60
N ARG A 105 3.65 -20.03 11.91
CA ARG A 105 4.15 -19.21 13.01
C ARG A 105 4.42 -17.78 12.53
N LEU A 106 3.99 -16.80 13.32
CA LEU A 106 4.36 -15.41 13.10
C LEU A 106 5.83 -15.21 13.50
N GLU A 107 6.60 -14.63 12.59
CA GLU A 107 7.99 -14.21 12.79
C GLU A 107 8.08 -12.69 13.02
N GLU A 108 9.16 -12.24 13.66
CA GLU A 108 9.39 -10.81 13.93
C GLU A 108 9.42 -9.94 12.68
N LYS A 109 9.78 -10.51 11.52
CA LYS A 109 9.75 -9.82 10.22
C LYS A 109 8.35 -9.31 9.81
N TYR A 110 7.28 -9.82 10.43
CA TYR A 110 5.90 -9.37 10.22
C TYR A 110 5.45 -8.31 11.23
N ILE A 111 6.32 -7.94 12.17
CA ILE A 111 6.08 -6.85 13.11
C ILE A 111 6.61 -5.58 12.48
N LEU A 112 5.70 -4.73 12.05
CA LEU A 112 6.04 -3.37 11.71
C LEU A 112 5.98 -2.49 12.96
N PRO A 113 6.86 -1.49 13.09
CA PRO A 113 6.56 -0.35 13.92
C PRO A 113 5.19 0.20 13.48
N ALA A 114 4.24 0.39 14.41
CA ALA A 114 3.04 1.10 14.05
C ALA A 114 3.49 2.49 13.63
N ILE A 115 3.09 2.87 12.44
CA ILE A 115 3.39 4.18 11.91
C ILE A 115 2.35 5.13 12.50
N THR A 116 2.45 5.41 13.79
CA THR A 116 1.87 6.64 14.33
C THR A 116 2.62 7.87 13.78
N ASN A 117 3.85 7.70 13.28
CA ASN A 117 4.77 8.82 13.11
C ASN A 117 4.84 9.51 11.75
N VAL A 118 4.23 9.02 10.66
CA VAL A 118 4.19 9.85 9.43
C VAL A 118 3.27 11.05 9.67
N VAL A 119 2.14 10.84 10.35
CA VAL A 119 1.23 11.94 10.70
C VAL A 119 1.75 12.73 11.91
N GLU A 120 2.35 12.08 12.92
CA GLU A 120 2.83 12.80 14.11
C GLU A 120 4.08 13.67 13.89
N THR A 121 5.00 13.32 13.00
CA THR A 121 6.18 14.16 12.73
C THR A 121 5.89 15.41 11.88
N ILE A 122 4.68 15.53 11.33
CA ILE A 122 4.27 16.64 10.45
C ILE A 122 3.09 17.44 11.06
N LYS A 123 2.79 17.26 12.36
CA LYS A 123 1.72 18.01 13.04
C LYS A 123 1.98 19.54 13.09
N ASP A 124 3.24 19.97 13.03
CA ASP A 124 3.63 21.38 13.11
C ASP A 124 3.95 22.02 11.75
N VAL A 125 3.77 21.31 10.64
CA VAL A 125 3.99 21.91 9.31
C VAL A 125 2.78 22.72 8.88
N ASN A 126 3.03 23.98 8.54
CA ASN A 126 2.04 24.80 7.86
C ASN A 126 1.89 24.30 6.41
N TRP A 127 0.99 23.34 6.23
CA TRP A 127 0.69 22.73 4.94
C TRP A 127 0.25 23.74 3.89
N LEU A 128 -0.46 24.81 4.27
CA LEU A 128 -0.84 25.86 3.33
C LEU A 128 0.39 26.57 2.75
N THR A 129 1.38 26.90 3.59
CA THR A 129 2.65 27.46 3.13
C THR A 129 3.40 26.47 2.22
N TYR A 130 3.47 25.20 2.61
CA TYR A 130 4.10 24.16 1.79
C TYR A 130 3.45 24.06 0.40
N TYR A 131 2.12 23.96 0.34
CA TYR A 131 1.40 23.87 -0.92
C TYR A 131 1.59 25.10 -1.80
N ASN A 132 1.55 26.31 -1.22
CA ASN A 132 1.79 27.55 -1.96
C ASN A 132 3.21 27.62 -2.57
N GLU A 133 4.22 27.12 -1.86
CA GLU A 133 5.58 27.05 -2.40
C GLU A 133 5.72 25.94 -3.46
N ALA A 134 5.13 24.77 -3.22
CA ALA A 134 5.16 23.64 -4.17
C ALA A 134 4.44 23.96 -5.49
N GLU A 135 3.36 24.76 -5.45
CA GLU A 135 2.62 25.22 -6.62
C GLU A 135 3.53 25.96 -7.62
N LYS A 136 4.48 26.76 -7.14
CA LYS A 136 5.41 27.53 -8.00
C LYS A 136 6.30 26.65 -8.87
N ALA A 137 6.50 25.39 -8.48
CA ALA A 137 7.29 24.42 -9.21
C ALA A 137 6.46 23.53 -10.15
N ALA A 138 5.12 23.64 -10.14
CA ALA A 138 4.23 22.72 -10.85
C ALA A 138 4.53 22.66 -12.36
N ASP A 139 4.63 23.80 -13.05
CA ASP A 139 4.92 23.85 -14.49
C ASP A 139 6.21 23.13 -14.84
N LYS A 140 7.31 23.47 -14.15
CA LYS A 140 8.61 22.86 -14.39
C LYS A 140 8.61 21.36 -14.12
N GLN A 141 7.95 20.94 -13.04
CA GLN A 141 7.89 19.53 -12.67
C GLN A 141 7.06 18.73 -13.68
N VAL A 142 5.92 19.27 -14.11
CA VAL A 142 5.08 18.64 -15.14
C VAL A 142 5.84 18.53 -16.46
N ASP A 143 6.42 19.63 -16.94
CA ASP A 143 7.07 19.68 -18.25
C ASP A 143 8.33 18.79 -18.33
N TYR A 144 9.12 18.74 -17.25
CA TYR A 144 10.40 18.03 -17.23
C TYR A 144 10.28 16.57 -16.78
N TYR A 145 9.39 16.26 -15.82
CA TYR A 145 9.34 14.95 -15.20
C TYR A 145 8.11 14.12 -15.54
N ILE A 146 6.98 14.71 -15.93
CA ILE A 146 5.72 13.97 -16.11
C ILE A 146 5.36 13.85 -17.58
N LEU A 147 5.25 14.98 -18.29
CA LEU A 147 4.86 15.01 -19.71
C LEU A 147 5.74 14.16 -20.62
N PRO A 148 7.07 14.04 -20.42
CA PRO A 148 7.88 13.17 -21.25
C PRO A 148 7.43 11.70 -21.19
N PHE A 149 7.03 11.20 -20.02
CA PHE A 149 6.54 9.83 -19.87
C PHE A 149 5.12 9.68 -20.43
N ILE A 150 4.22 10.62 -20.14
CA ILE A 150 2.86 10.62 -20.70
C ILE A 150 2.92 10.53 -22.24
N LYS A 151 3.78 11.34 -22.86
CA LYS A 151 3.96 11.34 -24.32
C LYS A 151 4.61 10.06 -24.83
N LYS A 152 5.69 9.60 -24.18
CA LYS A 152 6.45 8.42 -24.60
C LYS A 152 5.60 7.15 -24.62
N TYR A 153 4.71 6.99 -23.63
CA TYR A 153 3.90 5.78 -23.45
C TYR A 153 2.43 5.97 -23.83
N SER A 154 2.05 7.16 -24.34
CA SER A 154 0.67 7.51 -24.68
C SER A 154 -0.31 7.21 -23.54
N MET A 155 0.06 7.62 -22.31
CA MET A 155 -0.68 7.26 -21.09
C MET A 155 -2.07 7.89 -21.00
N THR A 156 -2.32 8.97 -21.75
CA THR A 156 -3.57 9.73 -21.70
C THR A 156 -4.10 10.07 -23.10
N ASP A 157 -5.42 10.04 -23.24
CA ASP A 157 -6.21 10.51 -24.37
C ASP A 157 -7.31 11.43 -23.81
N LYS A 158 -7.33 12.69 -24.26
CA LYS A 158 -8.24 13.73 -23.77
C LYS A 158 -9.73 13.38 -23.90
N ASP A 159 -10.07 12.48 -24.82
CA ASP A 159 -11.46 12.13 -25.12
C ASP A 159 -11.87 10.80 -24.49
N LYS A 160 -10.92 10.04 -23.90
CA LYS A 160 -11.17 8.65 -23.44
C LYS A 160 -10.63 8.32 -22.06
N SER A 161 -9.45 8.81 -21.70
CA SER A 161 -8.74 8.34 -20.52
C SER A 161 -9.36 8.87 -19.24
N ILE A 162 -9.42 8.01 -18.23
CA ILE A 162 -9.73 8.35 -16.84
C ILE A 162 -8.42 8.28 -16.04
N VAL A 163 -8.07 9.37 -15.37
CA VAL A 163 -6.78 9.53 -14.68
C VAL A 163 -6.96 9.69 -13.17
N CYS A 164 -6.12 9.03 -12.38
CA CYS A 164 -6.07 9.23 -10.93
C CYS A 164 -4.82 10.02 -10.52
N ASP A 165 -5.02 11.08 -9.72
CA ASP A 165 -3.97 11.79 -8.96
C ASP A 165 -3.96 11.28 -7.52
N PHE A 166 -3.04 10.36 -7.20
CA PHE A 166 -2.95 9.75 -5.87
C PHE A 166 -2.05 10.56 -4.94
N ALA A 167 -2.59 10.86 -3.75
CA ALA A 167 -2.04 11.83 -2.79
C ALA A 167 -1.93 13.22 -3.44
N CYS A 168 -3.07 13.73 -3.93
CA CYS A 168 -3.13 14.88 -4.83
C CYS A 168 -2.79 16.24 -4.16
N GLY A 169 -2.80 16.32 -2.82
CA GLY A 169 -2.65 17.57 -2.08
C GLY A 169 -3.63 18.63 -2.58
N HIS A 170 -3.14 19.85 -2.86
CA HIS A 170 -3.94 20.94 -3.42
C HIS A 170 -4.14 20.87 -4.96
N GLY A 171 -3.89 19.71 -5.58
CA GLY A 171 -4.19 19.43 -6.99
C GLY A 171 -3.32 20.19 -7.99
N ARG A 172 -2.09 20.55 -7.60
CA ARG A 172 -1.18 21.38 -8.42
C ARG A 172 -0.79 20.73 -9.75
N ILE A 173 -0.63 19.41 -9.75
CA ILE A 173 -0.31 18.64 -10.96
C ILE A 173 -1.58 18.48 -11.80
N ALA A 174 -2.70 18.04 -11.20
CA ALA A 174 -3.98 17.94 -11.87
C ALA A 174 -4.39 19.25 -12.56
N ASN A 175 -4.14 20.41 -11.95
CA ASN A 175 -4.39 21.73 -12.57
C ASN A 175 -3.69 21.89 -13.93
N ARG A 176 -2.53 21.28 -14.13
CA ARG A 176 -1.75 21.40 -15.36
C ARG A 176 -2.09 20.34 -16.40
N ILE A 177 -2.54 19.18 -15.97
CA ILE A 177 -2.73 18.04 -16.86
C ILE A 177 -4.19 17.59 -17.04
N ARG A 178 -5.15 18.25 -16.36
CA ARG A 178 -6.58 17.89 -16.45
C ARG A 178 -7.15 17.84 -17.86
N ASP A 179 -6.61 18.65 -18.78
CA ASP A 179 -7.08 18.72 -20.17
C ASP A 179 -6.48 17.62 -21.07
N PHE A 180 -5.58 16.80 -20.54
CA PHE A 180 -5.00 15.66 -21.27
C PHE A 180 -5.82 14.36 -21.12
N ALA A 181 -6.89 14.38 -20.32
CA ALA A 181 -7.78 13.23 -20.15
C ALA A 181 -9.25 13.64 -20.12
N LYS A 182 -10.12 12.66 -20.34
CA LYS A 182 -11.57 12.85 -20.29
C LYS A 182 -12.05 13.16 -18.88
N GLU A 183 -11.45 12.52 -17.89
CA GLU A 183 -11.84 12.63 -16.48
C GLU A 183 -10.63 12.47 -15.57
N PHE A 184 -10.62 13.23 -14.48
CA PHE A 184 -9.65 13.18 -13.41
C PHE A 184 -10.32 12.90 -12.07
N VAL A 185 -9.71 12.03 -11.29
CA VAL A 185 -10.10 11.74 -9.91
C VAL A 185 -8.88 11.91 -9.00
N GLY A 186 -8.88 12.95 -8.19
CA GLY A 186 -7.87 13.14 -7.15
C GLY A 186 -8.28 12.44 -5.86
N CYS A 187 -7.32 11.80 -5.19
CA CYS A 187 -7.55 11.27 -3.85
C CYS A 187 -6.43 11.68 -2.90
N ASP A 188 -6.80 12.03 -1.67
CA ASP A 188 -5.86 12.39 -0.61
C ASP A 188 -6.40 11.95 0.75
N ILE A 189 -5.51 11.68 1.70
CA ILE A 189 -5.89 11.35 3.08
C ILE A 189 -6.36 12.58 3.86
N SER A 190 -5.96 13.78 3.42
CA SER A 190 -6.31 15.04 4.06
C SER A 190 -7.64 15.58 3.53
N GLU A 191 -8.69 15.48 4.34
CA GLU A 191 -9.98 16.12 4.05
C GLU A 191 -9.83 17.61 3.71
N LYS A 192 -8.93 18.32 4.41
CA LYS A 192 -8.66 19.75 4.14
C LYS A 192 -8.09 19.99 2.74
N ALA A 193 -7.25 19.08 2.25
CA ALA A 193 -6.69 19.18 0.90
C ALA A 193 -7.78 18.91 -0.15
N VAL A 194 -8.62 17.90 0.09
CA VAL A 194 -9.78 17.57 -0.75
C VAL A 194 -10.77 18.73 -0.80
N ASP A 195 -11.12 19.34 0.33
CA ASP A 195 -12.01 20.51 0.40
C ASP A 195 -11.45 21.71 -0.38
N TYR A 196 -10.14 21.94 -0.28
CA TYR A 196 -9.45 22.97 -1.05
C TYR A 196 -9.56 22.69 -2.55
N CYS A 197 -9.31 21.46 -2.98
CA CYS A 197 -9.44 21.05 -4.36
C CYS A 197 -10.88 21.18 -4.89
N ASN A 198 -11.88 20.72 -4.13
CA ASN A 198 -13.28 20.88 -4.49
C ASN A 198 -13.66 22.35 -4.67
N THR A 199 -13.10 23.25 -3.86
CA THR A 199 -13.28 24.71 -4.03
C THR A 199 -12.54 25.24 -5.26
N ARG A 200 -11.28 24.82 -5.46
CA ARG A 200 -10.40 25.24 -6.56
C ARG A 200 -10.98 24.87 -7.92
N PHE A 201 -11.54 23.67 -8.04
CA PHE A 201 -12.02 23.10 -9.28
C PHE A 201 -13.55 23.07 -9.40
N GLN A 202 -14.28 23.79 -8.56
CA GLN A 202 -15.76 23.79 -8.52
C GLN A 202 -16.46 24.13 -9.87
N LYS A 203 -15.74 24.75 -10.82
CA LYS A 203 -16.27 25.12 -12.14
C LYS A 203 -15.94 24.12 -13.24
N GLU A 204 -15.08 23.15 -12.94
CA GLU A 204 -14.61 22.14 -13.87
C GLU A 204 -15.51 20.90 -13.76
N SER A 205 -15.96 20.35 -14.87
CA SER A 205 -16.86 19.19 -14.89
C SER A 205 -16.14 17.85 -15.08
N ASN A 206 -14.86 17.89 -15.45
CA ASN A 206 -14.04 16.72 -15.77
C ASN A 206 -13.07 16.33 -14.64
N ILE A 207 -13.21 16.90 -13.44
CA ILE A 207 -12.34 16.61 -12.32
C ILE A 207 -13.12 16.56 -11.01
N SER A 208 -12.81 15.57 -10.18
CA SER A 208 -13.41 15.37 -8.85
C SER A 208 -12.34 14.96 -7.83
N PHE A 209 -12.64 15.15 -6.55
CA PHE A 209 -11.72 14.84 -5.45
C PHE A 209 -12.43 14.09 -4.34
N ILE A 210 -11.77 13.06 -3.82
CA ILE A 210 -12.28 12.22 -2.74
C ILE A 210 -11.26 12.08 -1.61
N THR A 211 -11.75 11.99 -0.38
CA THR A 211 -10.92 11.61 0.76
C THR A 211 -10.77 10.09 0.79
N CYS A 212 -9.54 9.61 0.92
CA CYS A 212 -9.25 8.19 1.11
C CYS A 212 -8.64 7.94 2.50
N ASN A 213 -8.55 6.67 2.91
CA ASN A 213 -7.84 6.27 4.11
C ASN A 213 -6.65 5.36 3.76
N SER A 214 -5.82 5.03 4.74
CA SER A 214 -4.61 4.21 4.51
C SER A 214 -4.87 2.76 4.14
N ASN A 215 -6.10 2.27 4.34
CA ASN A 215 -6.43 0.85 4.22
C ASN A 215 -7.21 0.52 2.94
N GLU A 216 -7.88 1.51 2.33
CA GLU A 216 -8.67 1.32 1.12
C GLU A 216 -8.84 2.65 0.36
N ILE A 217 -8.67 2.61 -0.96
CA ILE A 217 -9.02 3.72 -1.85
C ILE A 217 -10.43 3.43 -2.39
N PRO A 218 -11.47 4.23 -2.03
CA PRO A 218 -12.87 3.93 -2.35
C PRO A 218 -13.19 4.29 -3.82
N LEU A 219 -12.52 3.60 -4.73
CA LEU A 219 -12.60 3.72 -6.18
C LEU A 219 -12.77 2.32 -6.80
N GLU A 220 -13.34 2.28 -7.99
CA GLU A 220 -13.76 1.04 -8.63
C GLU A 220 -12.59 0.27 -9.25
N ASP A 221 -12.72 -1.05 -9.29
CA ASP A 221 -11.78 -1.94 -9.98
C ASP A 221 -11.72 -1.59 -11.48
N ASN A 222 -10.52 -1.65 -12.06
CA ASN A 222 -10.30 -1.43 -13.50
C ASN A 222 -10.92 -0.12 -14.04
N GLN A 223 -10.90 0.95 -13.24
CA GLN A 223 -11.45 2.25 -13.59
C GLN A 223 -10.47 3.11 -14.38
N PHE A 224 -9.18 3.09 -14.05
CA PHE A 224 -8.22 4.09 -14.53
C PHE A 224 -7.37 3.61 -15.70
N ASP A 225 -7.16 4.48 -16.67
CA ASP A 225 -6.19 4.26 -17.75
C ASP A 225 -4.78 4.66 -17.32
N PHE A 226 -4.68 5.66 -16.42
CA PHE A 226 -3.42 6.13 -15.87
C PHE A 226 -3.59 6.56 -14.40
N ILE A 227 -2.67 6.11 -13.56
CA ILE A 227 -2.55 6.55 -12.16
C ILE A 227 -1.18 7.21 -12.00
N TYR A 228 -1.11 8.35 -11.33
CA TYR A 228 0.18 8.92 -10.92
C TYR A 228 0.18 9.33 -9.46
N SER A 229 1.36 9.27 -8.86
CA SER A 229 1.64 9.94 -7.58
C SER A 229 2.93 10.71 -7.68
N TRP A 230 2.86 12.01 -7.39
CA TRP A 230 3.97 12.93 -7.59
C TRP A 230 4.29 13.70 -6.30
N ASP A 231 5.54 13.58 -5.84
CA ASP A 231 6.07 14.33 -4.68
C ASP A 231 5.30 14.05 -3.37
N ALA A 232 4.78 12.82 -3.25
CA ALA A 232 4.12 12.30 -2.05
C ALA A 232 4.76 10.97 -1.62
N MET A 233 4.74 9.96 -2.49
CA MET A 233 5.29 8.63 -2.20
C MET A 233 6.79 8.65 -1.90
N VAL A 234 7.53 9.71 -2.23
CA VAL A 234 8.93 9.92 -1.77
C VAL A 234 9.10 9.89 -0.24
N HIS A 235 8.03 10.08 0.52
CA HIS A 235 8.00 10.04 1.98
C HIS A 235 7.46 8.70 2.52
N PHE A 236 6.91 7.85 1.66
CA PHE A 236 6.16 6.69 2.11
C PHE A 236 7.13 5.55 2.45
N PRO A 237 6.95 4.91 3.61
CA PRO A 237 7.71 3.74 4.00
C PRO A 237 7.42 2.57 3.04
N ILE A 238 8.32 1.59 2.98
CA ILE A 238 8.27 0.54 1.95
C ILE A 238 7.01 -0.34 2.07
N GLU A 239 6.41 -0.39 3.25
CA GLU A 239 5.22 -1.17 3.54
C GLU A 239 3.97 -0.50 2.97
N ASP A 240 3.82 0.81 3.16
CA ASP A 240 2.75 1.60 2.55
C ASP A 240 2.87 1.55 1.02
N MET A 241 4.09 1.60 0.49
CA MET A 241 4.35 1.42 -0.95
C MET A 241 3.79 0.08 -1.45
N GLN A 242 3.98 -1.02 -0.73
CA GLN A 242 3.46 -2.32 -1.12
C GLN A 242 1.93 -2.34 -1.14
N LEU A 243 1.28 -1.73 -0.14
CA LEU A 243 -0.18 -1.64 -0.07
C LEU A 243 -0.73 -0.84 -1.26
N TYR A 244 -0.21 0.37 -1.49
CA TYR A 244 -0.71 1.22 -2.56
C TYR A 244 -0.37 0.69 -3.96
N ILE A 245 0.77 0.03 -4.16
CA ILE A 245 1.07 -0.62 -5.44
C ILE A 245 0.07 -1.74 -5.74
N ASN A 246 -0.37 -2.51 -4.72
CA ASN A 246 -1.42 -3.52 -4.92
C ASN A 246 -2.76 -2.87 -5.26
N GLU A 247 -3.12 -1.78 -4.57
CA GLU A 247 -4.34 -1.02 -4.87
C GLU A 247 -4.31 -0.42 -6.28
N PHE A 248 -3.16 0.13 -6.72
CA PHE A 248 -3.03 0.59 -8.11
C PHE A 248 -3.26 -0.55 -9.10
N TYR A 249 -2.84 -1.77 -8.80
CA TYR A 249 -3.14 -2.91 -9.68
C TYR A 249 -4.64 -3.21 -9.77
N ARG A 250 -5.38 -3.11 -8.65
CA ARG A 250 -6.84 -3.29 -8.61
C ARG A 250 -7.55 -2.19 -9.43
N LEU A 251 -7.18 -0.94 -9.19
CA LEU A 251 -7.81 0.24 -9.78
C LEU A 251 -7.52 0.43 -11.27
N LEU A 252 -6.37 -0.02 -11.75
CA LEU A 252 -5.93 0.22 -13.12
C LEU A 252 -6.56 -0.77 -14.11
N LYS A 253 -6.96 -0.29 -15.28
CA LYS A 253 -7.34 -1.13 -16.42
C LYS A 253 -6.14 -1.92 -16.94
N VAL A 254 -6.43 -3.03 -17.61
CA VAL A 254 -5.45 -3.70 -18.46
C VAL A 254 -4.91 -2.73 -19.51
N GLN A 255 -3.61 -2.82 -19.81
CA GLN A 255 -2.82 -1.89 -20.63
C GLN A 255 -2.67 -0.48 -20.04
N GLY A 256 -3.27 -0.19 -18.88
CA GLY A 256 -3.07 1.07 -18.19
C GLY A 256 -1.67 1.19 -17.57
N TYR A 257 -1.31 2.43 -17.22
CA TYR A 257 0.00 2.76 -16.66
C TYR A 257 -0.08 3.34 -15.24
N VAL A 258 0.99 3.16 -14.48
CA VAL A 258 1.24 3.89 -13.23
C VAL A 258 2.56 4.66 -13.34
N LEU A 259 2.60 5.91 -12.90
CA LEU A 259 3.83 6.68 -12.71
C LEU A 259 4.01 7.02 -11.23
N ILE A 260 5.11 6.55 -10.64
CA ILE A 260 5.41 6.75 -9.22
C ILE A 260 6.69 7.55 -9.08
N HIS A 261 6.61 8.73 -8.46
CA HIS A 261 7.77 9.44 -7.93
C HIS A 261 8.04 8.96 -6.50
N HIS A 262 9.14 8.24 -6.30
CA HIS A 262 9.51 7.65 -5.02
C HIS A 262 10.97 7.92 -4.66
N SER A 263 11.32 7.71 -3.39
CA SER A 263 12.69 7.86 -2.93
C SER A 263 13.60 6.78 -3.50
N ASN A 264 14.87 7.13 -3.68
CA ASN A 264 15.98 6.22 -3.92
C ASN A 264 17.07 6.40 -2.84
N TRP A 265 16.72 6.93 -1.66
CA TRP A 265 17.64 7.27 -0.57
C TRP A 265 18.52 6.11 -0.13
N LYS A 266 18.00 4.88 -0.17
CA LYS A 266 18.76 3.68 0.21
C LYS A 266 20.00 3.46 -0.67
N ASN A 267 19.93 3.89 -1.93
CA ASN A 267 21.04 3.85 -2.89
C ASN A 267 21.79 5.20 -2.99
N CYS A 268 21.30 6.26 -2.35
CA CYS A 268 21.88 7.59 -2.45
C CYS A 268 23.25 7.63 -1.77
N LYS A 269 24.25 8.21 -2.44
CA LYS A 269 25.63 8.32 -1.93
C LYS A 269 25.74 9.18 -0.66
N GLU A 270 24.76 10.06 -0.43
CA GLU A 270 24.69 10.88 0.79
C GLU A 270 24.15 10.12 2.00
N ASN A 271 23.60 8.92 1.82
CA ASN A 271 23.13 8.08 2.91
C ASN A 271 24.31 7.50 3.70
N LYS A 272 24.75 8.25 4.71
CA LYS A 272 25.90 7.91 5.57
C LYS A 272 25.53 7.03 6.77
N GLN A 273 24.24 6.82 7.04
CA GLN A 273 23.74 6.16 8.24
C GLN A 273 22.66 5.15 7.87
N ARG A 274 22.87 3.86 8.19
CA ARG A 274 21.86 2.79 8.04
C ARG A 274 20.74 2.89 9.09
N GLU A 275 20.34 4.09 9.51
CA GLU A 275 19.28 4.31 10.49
C GLU A 275 18.00 4.82 9.81
N ASN A 276 16.86 4.23 10.18
CA ASN A 276 15.58 4.25 9.46
C ASN A 276 14.65 5.44 9.79
N ALA A 277 15.13 6.50 10.45
CA ALA A 277 14.26 7.61 10.83
C ALA A 277 14.04 8.59 9.66
N LEU A 278 12.80 8.64 9.14
CA LEU A 278 12.39 9.59 8.08
C LEU A 278 12.78 11.05 8.39
N SER A 279 12.70 11.45 9.66
CA SER A 279 13.00 12.82 10.11
C SER A 279 14.48 13.19 10.03
N SER A 280 15.40 12.21 10.00
CA SER A 280 16.84 12.46 9.86
C SER A 280 17.32 12.44 8.41
N ASN A 281 16.50 11.95 7.47
CA ASN A 281 16.83 11.92 6.05
C ASN A 281 16.61 13.29 5.40
N ARG A 282 17.52 13.69 4.50
CA ARG A 282 17.37 14.95 3.76
C ARG A 282 16.07 14.92 2.96
N HIS A 283 15.34 16.04 2.96
CA HIS A 283 14.01 16.16 2.34
C HIS A 283 13.00 15.10 2.80
N TRP A 284 13.15 14.57 4.02
CA TRP A 284 12.25 13.57 4.63
C TRP A 284 12.03 12.34 3.75
N ARG A 285 13.07 11.93 3.02
CA ARG A 285 12.99 10.79 2.11
C ARG A 285 12.89 9.46 2.88
N SER A 286 11.99 8.59 2.42
CA SER A 286 11.90 7.24 2.96
C SER A 286 13.10 6.39 2.58
N ASN A 287 13.44 5.39 3.40
CA ASN A 287 14.59 4.52 3.15
C ASN A 287 14.28 3.42 2.12
N VAL A 288 13.96 3.86 0.89
CA VAL A 288 13.55 3.03 -0.24
C VAL A 288 14.59 3.07 -1.36
N SER A 289 14.74 1.96 -2.08
CA SER A 289 15.51 1.85 -3.32
C SER A 289 14.62 1.60 -4.53
N LYS A 290 15.11 1.93 -5.73
CA LYS A 290 14.43 1.59 -6.98
C LYS A 290 14.25 0.07 -7.16
N GLU A 291 15.19 -0.75 -6.71
CA GLU A 291 15.11 -2.21 -6.81
C GLU A 291 13.98 -2.78 -5.95
N GLU A 292 13.75 -2.20 -4.77
CA GLU A 292 12.63 -2.59 -3.91
C GLU A 292 11.30 -2.26 -4.58
N ILE A 293 11.14 -1.05 -5.11
CA ILE A 293 9.91 -0.68 -5.83
C ILE A 293 9.69 -1.62 -7.03
N ALA A 294 10.72 -1.88 -7.84
CA ALA A 294 10.61 -2.83 -8.96
C ALA A 294 10.19 -4.24 -8.50
N ARG A 295 10.70 -4.70 -7.35
CA ARG A 295 10.31 -6.00 -6.77
C ARG A 295 8.85 -6.01 -6.33
N LEU A 296 8.39 -5.00 -5.58
CA LEU A 296 6.99 -4.91 -5.12
C LEU A 296 6.03 -4.83 -6.31
N SER A 297 6.37 -4.04 -7.34
CA SER A 297 5.55 -3.91 -8.55
C SER A 297 5.40 -5.23 -9.30
N LYS A 298 6.50 -5.99 -9.47
CA LYS A 298 6.43 -7.32 -10.08
C LYS A 298 5.60 -8.30 -9.25
N GLN A 299 5.69 -8.23 -7.93
CA GLN A 299 4.88 -9.07 -7.03
C GLN A 299 3.39 -8.74 -7.13
N ALA A 300 3.04 -7.46 -7.31
CA ALA A 300 1.67 -7.03 -7.55
C ALA A 300 1.12 -7.44 -8.94
N GLY A 301 1.99 -7.86 -9.86
CA GLY A 301 1.63 -8.30 -11.21
C GLY A 301 1.89 -7.28 -12.32
N PHE A 302 2.58 -6.17 -12.02
CA PHE A 302 2.98 -5.19 -13.01
C PHE A 302 4.24 -5.59 -13.80
N GLU A 303 4.29 -5.17 -15.06
CA GLU A 303 5.54 -4.97 -15.78
C GLU A 303 6.17 -3.65 -15.34
N VAL A 304 7.47 -3.67 -15.01
CA VAL A 304 8.25 -2.44 -14.74
C VAL A 304 8.85 -1.97 -16.07
N THR A 305 8.24 -0.96 -16.69
CA THR A 305 8.62 -0.53 -18.04
C THR A 305 9.85 0.37 -18.04
N GLU A 306 9.98 1.24 -17.03
CA GLU A 306 11.11 2.14 -16.90
C GLU A 306 11.35 2.56 -15.45
N GLN A 307 12.62 2.71 -15.09
CA GLN A 307 13.03 3.38 -13.85
C GLN A 307 14.06 4.45 -14.20
N LYS A 308 13.71 5.72 -13.97
CA LYS A 308 14.59 6.86 -14.19
C LYS A 308 15.01 7.42 -12.84
N VAL A 309 16.26 7.18 -12.45
CA VAL A 309 16.86 7.84 -11.28
C VAL A 309 17.09 9.30 -11.61
N ILE A 310 16.73 10.19 -10.68
CA ILE A 310 16.80 11.63 -10.86
C ILE A 310 17.50 12.28 -9.66
N ASP A 311 18.15 13.41 -9.95
CA ASP A 311 18.60 14.33 -8.92
C ASP A 311 17.39 15.08 -8.37
N TRP A 312 17.41 15.43 -7.08
CA TRP A 312 16.38 16.26 -6.47
C TRP A 312 16.98 17.30 -5.55
N GLY A 313 16.60 18.56 -5.76
CA GLY A 313 17.30 19.70 -5.15
C GLY A 313 18.77 19.73 -5.57
N ALA A 314 19.67 19.73 -4.59
CA ALA A 314 21.12 19.70 -4.81
C ALA A 314 21.74 18.30 -4.60
N ILE A 315 20.91 17.26 -4.49
CA ILE A 315 21.33 15.90 -4.12
C ILE A 315 21.18 14.99 -5.32
N SER A 316 22.29 14.34 -5.69
CA SER A 316 22.30 13.47 -6.85
C SER A 316 21.69 12.10 -6.54
N GLU A 317 20.96 11.56 -7.53
CA GLU A 317 20.36 10.23 -7.50
C GLU A 317 19.41 10.00 -6.29
N LEU A 318 18.86 11.09 -5.74
CA LEU A 318 18.04 11.09 -4.53
C LEU A 318 16.71 10.33 -4.72
N ASP A 319 16.09 10.52 -5.88
CA ASP A 319 14.76 10.03 -6.19
C ASP A 319 14.75 9.19 -7.45
N CYS A 320 13.64 8.50 -7.69
CA CYS A 320 13.41 7.75 -8.91
C CYS A 320 11.95 7.87 -9.35
N ILE A 321 11.77 7.95 -10.67
CA ILE A 321 10.47 7.83 -11.33
C ILE A 321 10.38 6.41 -11.88
N THR A 322 9.43 5.63 -11.37
CA THR A 322 9.13 4.29 -11.86
C THR A 322 7.83 4.31 -12.66
N VAL A 323 7.88 3.76 -13.87
CA VAL A 323 6.71 3.54 -14.73
C VAL A 323 6.37 2.07 -14.73
N LEU A 324 5.10 1.76 -14.45
CA LEU A 324 4.54 0.43 -14.40
C LEU A 324 3.45 0.27 -15.46
N LYS A 325 3.27 -0.93 -15.97
CA LYS A 325 2.19 -1.29 -16.90
C LYS A 325 1.47 -2.53 -16.44
N LYS A 326 0.13 -2.49 -16.41
CA LYS A 326 -0.69 -3.69 -16.15
C LYS A 326 -0.89 -4.45 -17.46
N THR A 327 -0.31 -5.64 -17.56
CA THR A 327 -0.45 -6.52 -18.72
C THR A 327 -1.52 -7.58 -18.49
N ASP A 328 -2.07 -8.12 -19.58
CA ASP A 328 -2.93 -9.32 -19.52
C ASP A 328 -2.09 -10.53 -19.10
N ASN A 329 -2.14 -10.87 -17.81
CA ASN A 329 -1.43 -12.04 -17.27
C ASN A 329 -2.29 -13.30 -17.23
N GLU A 330 -3.27 -13.45 -18.14
CA GLU A 330 -3.90 -14.77 -18.38
C GLU A 330 -2.87 -15.81 -18.88
N GLY A 331 -1.75 -15.38 -19.48
CA GLY A 331 -0.70 -16.27 -20.00
C GLY A 331 0.30 -16.82 -18.98
N MET A 332 0.43 -16.27 -17.77
CA MET A 332 1.42 -16.75 -16.79
C MET A 332 0.90 -17.81 -15.80
N MET A 333 -0.40 -18.15 -15.83
CA MET A 333 -0.94 -19.28 -15.08
C MET A 333 -0.78 -20.64 -15.78
N LEU A 334 -0.46 -20.67 -17.09
CA LEU A 334 -0.39 -21.92 -17.88
C LEU A 334 1.02 -22.54 -17.99
N CYS A 335 2.05 -21.95 -17.37
CA CYS A 335 3.43 -22.49 -17.39
C CYS A 335 3.89 -22.97 -16.00
N ARG A 336 3.01 -23.64 -15.26
CA ARG A 336 3.34 -24.39 -14.04
C ARG A 336 2.62 -25.74 -14.04
N GLU A 337 3.05 -26.63 -14.93
CA GLU A 337 2.90 -28.08 -14.74
C GLU A 337 4.26 -28.67 -14.32
#